data_AF-A0A8B5XP86-F1
#
_entry.id   AF-A0A8B5XP86-F1
#
_cell.length_a   1.000
_cell.length_b   1.000
_cell.length_c   1.000
_cell.angle_alpha   90.00
_cell.angle_beta   90.00
_cell.angle_gamma   90.00
#
_symmetry.space_group_name_H-M   'P 1'
#
loop_
_entity.id
_entity.type
_entity.pdbx_description
1 polymer ?
#
loop_
_entity_poly.entity_id
_entity_poly.type
_entity_poly.pdbx_seq_one_letter_code
_entity_poly.pdbx_strand_id
1 'polypeptide(L)'
;MDRLQTMLNKIQVDTYHKNGWLFVKYSNNKLTQGWKLHVSSQLKDACNIFYIVAQELEKERCNYKVLDCLDELKKLNSPREVSPTANKFITIYPSSRKQAKRIILNLKEKLEKYKAPR
;
A
#
# COMPACT_ATOMS: atom_id res chain seq x y z
N MET A 1 -7.71 3.89 18.27
CA MET A 1 -7.18 3.81 16.89
C MET A 1 -5.83 3.14 16.95
N ASP A 2 -5.56 2.23 16.03
CA ASP A 2 -4.22 1.65 15.92
C ASP A 2 -3.24 2.65 15.29
N ARG A 3 -1.94 2.34 15.38
CA ARG A 3 -0.87 3.20 14.87
C ARG A 3 -0.99 3.49 13.37
N LEU A 4 -1.50 2.53 12.59
CA LEU A 4 -1.69 2.70 11.15
C LEU A 4 -2.79 3.73 10.87
N GLN A 5 -3.94 3.61 11.52
CA GLN A 5 -5.04 4.58 11.41
C GLN A 5 -4.59 6.00 11.74
N THR A 6 -3.78 6.19 12.79
CA THR A 6 -3.21 7.51 13.12
C THR A 6 -2.33 8.08 12.00
N MET A 7 -1.61 7.23 11.26
CA MET A 7 -0.81 7.67 10.12
C MET A 7 -1.68 7.97 8.90
N LEU A 8 -2.69 7.15 8.63
CA LEU A 8 -3.63 7.34 7.54
C LEU A 8 -4.41 8.67 7.67
N ASN A 9 -4.82 9.02 8.88
CA ASN A 9 -5.52 10.28 9.16
C ASN A 9 -4.67 11.55 8.91
N LYS A 10 -3.35 11.41 8.73
CA LYS A 10 -2.45 12.53 8.42
C LYS A 10 -2.30 12.79 6.92
N ILE A 11 -2.88 11.95 6.07
CA ILE A 11 -2.84 12.12 4.62
C ILE A 11 -3.72 13.32 4.24
N GLN A 12 -3.15 14.31 3.54
CA GLN A 12 -3.81 15.57 3.17
C GLN A 12 -4.15 15.65 1.67
N VAL A 13 -4.45 14.51 1.04
CA VAL A 13 -4.90 14.45 -0.35
C VAL A 13 -6.27 13.78 -0.43
N ASP A 14 -6.86 13.72 -1.61
CA ASP A 14 -8.16 13.08 -1.81
C ASP A 14 -8.11 11.62 -1.39
N THR A 15 -8.97 11.25 -0.42
CA THR A 15 -9.10 9.89 0.07
C THR A 15 -10.54 9.45 0.18
N TYR A 16 -10.77 8.13 0.17
CA TYR A 16 -12.05 7.54 0.52
C TYR A 16 -11.88 6.11 1.03
N HIS A 17 -12.76 5.69 1.94
CA HIS A 17 -12.80 4.32 2.45
C HIS A 17 -13.76 3.45 1.64
N LYS A 18 -13.40 2.19 1.42
CA LYS A 18 -14.29 1.16 0.88
C LYS A 18 -13.82 -0.23 1.27
N ASN A 19 -14.69 -1.01 1.93
CA ASN A 19 -14.49 -2.42 2.28
C ASN A 19 -13.17 -2.71 3.04
N GLY A 20 -12.81 -1.90 4.04
CA GLY A 20 -11.57 -2.07 4.82
C GLY A 20 -10.31 -1.51 4.14
N TRP A 21 -10.46 -0.76 3.06
CA TRP A 21 -9.35 -0.11 2.34
C TRP A 21 -9.52 1.39 2.35
N LEU A 22 -8.43 2.10 2.61
CA LEU A 22 -8.28 3.50 2.26
C LEU A 22 -7.70 3.61 0.84
N PHE A 23 -8.36 4.38 -0.01
CA PHE A 23 -7.87 4.76 -1.32
C PHE A 23 -7.31 6.18 -1.26
N VAL A 24 -6.11 6.37 -1.81
CA VAL A 24 -5.39 7.64 -1.84
C VAL A 24 -5.19 8.07 -3.29
N LYS A 25 -5.66 9.27 -3.64
CA LYS A 25 -5.65 9.81 -4.99
C LYS A 25 -4.79 11.07 -5.07
N TYR A 26 -3.73 11.01 -5.86
CA TYR A 26 -2.90 12.15 -6.25
C TYR A 26 -3.20 12.66 -7.66
N SER A 27 -3.91 11.87 -8.48
CA SER A 27 -4.33 12.26 -9.82
C SER A 27 -5.69 11.70 -10.20
N ASN A 28 -6.39 12.38 -11.10
CA ASN A 28 -7.69 11.97 -11.65
C ASN A 28 -7.60 10.80 -12.64
N ASN A 29 -6.40 10.25 -12.86
CA ASN A 29 -6.23 9.07 -13.70
C ASN A 29 -7.06 7.93 -13.13
N LYS A 30 -7.93 7.36 -13.98
CA LYS A 30 -8.68 6.15 -13.61
C LYS A 30 -7.68 5.10 -13.13
N LEU A 31 -7.99 4.48 -11.99
CA LEU A 31 -7.32 3.28 -11.50
C LEU A 31 -7.66 2.12 -12.46
N THR A 32 -7.15 2.17 -13.68
CA THR A 32 -7.43 1.18 -14.71
C THR A 32 -6.80 -0.15 -14.30
N GLN A 33 -7.45 -1.25 -14.66
CA GLN A 33 -7.05 -2.61 -14.34
C GLN A 33 -5.82 -3.06 -15.15
N GLY A 34 -4.74 -2.27 -15.13
CA GLY A 34 -3.45 -2.59 -15.74
C GLY A 34 -2.43 -3.08 -14.70
N TRP A 35 -1.16 -2.73 -14.93
CA TRP A 35 -0.01 -3.06 -14.08
C TRP A 35 -0.19 -2.51 -12.66
N LYS A 36 -0.44 -3.39 -11.70
CA LYS A 36 -0.49 -3.06 -10.28
C LYS A 36 0.78 -3.56 -9.61
N LEU A 37 1.27 -2.81 -8.63
CA LEU A 37 2.31 -3.30 -7.73
C LEU A 37 1.67 -3.64 -6.39
N HIS A 38 2.12 -4.73 -5.78
CA HIS A 38 1.66 -5.13 -4.46
C HIS A 38 2.83 -5.07 -3.48
N VAL A 39 2.59 -4.46 -2.33
CA VAL A 39 3.52 -4.50 -1.19
C VAL A 39 2.88 -5.37 -0.12
N SER A 40 3.62 -6.39 0.29
CA SER A 40 3.26 -7.26 1.42
C SER A 40 4.04 -6.83 2.66
N SER A 41 3.48 -7.11 3.84
CA SER A 41 4.13 -6.75 5.10
C SER A 41 3.78 -7.72 6.21
N GLN A 42 4.77 -8.08 7.03
CA GLN A 42 4.50 -8.64 8.35
C GLN A 42 3.83 -7.58 9.24
N LEU A 43 3.02 -8.01 10.21
CA LEU A 43 2.27 -7.10 11.08
C LEU A 43 3.19 -6.13 11.85
N LYS A 44 4.33 -6.63 12.34
CA LYS A 44 5.33 -5.86 13.11
C LYS A 44 6.00 -4.74 12.30
N ASP A 45 6.07 -4.89 10.99
CA ASP A 45 6.78 -3.96 10.09
C ASP A 45 5.83 -3.03 9.33
N ALA A 46 4.51 -3.27 9.41
CA ALA A 46 3.48 -2.63 8.59
C ALA A 46 3.49 -1.11 8.65
N CYS A 47 3.60 -0.51 9.83
CA CYS A 47 3.64 0.94 9.96
C CYS A 47 4.91 1.55 9.34
N ASN A 48 6.07 0.89 9.50
CA ASN A 48 7.33 1.39 8.94
C ASN A 48 7.35 1.25 7.41
N ILE A 49 6.87 0.11 6.89
CA ILE A 49 6.70 -0.11 5.45
C ILE A 49 5.72 0.90 4.88
N PHE A 50 4.56 1.12 5.53
CA PHE A 50 3.59 2.11 5.10
C PHE A 50 4.20 3.51 5.04
N TYR A 51 4.93 3.94 6.07
CA TYR A 51 5.62 5.23 6.07
C TYR A 51 6.53 5.41 4.86
N ILE A 52 7.42 4.43 4.61
CA ILE A 52 8.38 4.47 3.50
C ILE A 52 7.65 4.49 2.15
N VAL A 53 6.66 3.63 1.98
CA VAL A 53 5.90 3.50 0.73
C VAL A 53 5.10 4.77 0.47
N ALA A 54 4.38 5.29 1.47
CA ALA A 54 3.58 6.50 1.32
C ALA A 54 4.44 7.71 0.89
N GLN A 55 5.61 7.89 1.49
CA GLN A 55 6.55 8.95 1.09
C GLN A 55 7.03 8.82 -0.35
N GLU A 56 7.28 7.60 -0.82
CA GLU A 56 7.69 7.37 -2.22
C GLU A 56 6.55 7.66 -3.19
N LEU A 57 5.33 7.21 -2.85
CA LEU A 57 4.16 7.39 -3.71
C LEU A 57 3.69 8.85 -3.75
N GLU A 58 3.90 9.61 -2.69
CA GLU A 58 3.67 11.05 -2.67
C GLU A 58 4.61 11.81 -3.63
N LYS A 59 5.90 11.46 -3.65
CA LYS A 59 6.89 12.03 -4.57
C LYS A 59 6.55 11.72 -6.02
N GLU A 60 6.15 10.48 -6.28
CA GLU A 60 5.75 10.03 -7.62
C GLU A 60 4.32 10.46 -8.00
N ARG A 61 3.56 11.08 -7.09
CA ARG A 61 2.13 11.43 -7.26
C ARG A 61 1.33 10.22 -7.77
N CYS A 62 1.54 9.06 -7.16
CA CYS A 62 0.98 7.78 -7.61
C CYS A 62 -0.17 7.35 -6.72
N ASN A 63 -1.32 7.04 -7.34
CA ASN A 63 -2.48 6.56 -6.60
C ASN A 63 -2.22 5.17 -5.99
N TYR A 64 -2.80 4.90 -4.83
CA TYR A 64 -2.70 3.60 -4.17
C TYR A 64 -3.92 3.31 -3.30
N LYS A 65 -4.04 2.06 -2.86
CA LYS A 65 -4.89 1.69 -1.73
C LYS A 65 -4.08 0.92 -0.68
N VAL A 66 -4.48 1.06 0.56
CA VAL A 66 -3.88 0.41 1.74
C VAL A 66 -4.98 -0.07 2.67
N LEU A 67 -4.75 -1.16 3.39
CA LEU A 67 -5.67 -1.58 4.45
C LEU A 67 -5.81 -0.48 5.51
N ASP A 68 -7.02 -0.28 6.02
CA ASP A 68 -7.30 0.84 6.91
C ASP A 68 -7.01 0.56 8.39
N CYS A 69 -6.68 -0.67 8.77
CA CYS A 69 -6.24 -1.02 10.13
C CYS A 69 -5.36 -2.28 10.15
N LEU A 70 -4.65 -2.48 11.27
CA LEU A 70 -3.76 -3.61 11.51
C LEU A 70 -4.52 -4.92 11.76
N ASP A 71 -5.74 -4.87 12.28
CA ASP A 71 -6.58 -6.05 12.47
C ASP A 71 -6.99 -6.68 11.13
N GLU A 72 -7.34 -5.85 10.14
CA GLU A 72 -7.58 -6.34 8.78
C GLU A 72 -6.30 -6.90 8.14
N LEU A 73 -5.12 -6.31 8.41
CA LEU A 73 -3.86 -6.87 7.93
C LEU A 73 -3.56 -8.22 8.57
N LYS A 74 -3.88 -8.40 9.85
CA LYS A 74 -3.74 -9.69 10.53
C LYS A 74 -4.63 -10.76 9.89
N LYS A 75 -5.86 -10.42 9.50
CA LYS A 75 -6.75 -11.32 8.75
C LYS A 75 -6.19 -11.62 7.35
N LEU A 76 -5.72 -10.59 6.64
CA LEU A 76 -5.19 -10.70 5.28
C LEU A 76 -3.92 -11.55 5.18
N ASN A 77 -3.11 -11.57 6.24
CA ASN A 77 -1.89 -12.37 6.36
C ASN A 77 -2.15 -13.78 6.94
N SER A 78 -3.40 -14.13 7.25
CA SER A 78 -3.73 -15.46 7.74
C SER A 78 -3.44 -16.51 6.67
N PRO A 79 -2.81 -17.65 7.00
CA PRO A 79 -2.68 -18.77 6.06
C PRO A 79 -4.02 -19.33 5.58
N ARG A 80 -5.13 -19.01 6.28
CA ARG A 80 -6.50 -19.39 5.91
C ARG A 80 -7.13 -18.42 4.90
N GLU A 81 -6.52 -17.27 4.67
CA GLU A 81 -7.00 -16.29 3.70
C GLU A 81 -6.61 -16.74 2.28
N VAL A 82 -7.60 -17.17 1.51
CA VAL A 82 -7.42 -17.71 0.15
C VAL A 82 -7.90 -16.75 -0.94
N SER A 83 -8.36 -15.55 -0.57
CA SER A 83 -8.79 -14.56 -1.55
C SER A 83 -7.63 -14.09 -2.42
N PRO A 84 -7.92 -13.54 -3.62
CA PRO A 84 -6.92 -12.89 -4.45
C PRO A 84 -6.22 -11.70 -3.78
N THR A 85 -6.67 -11.24 -2.61
CA THR A 85 -6.06 -10.14 -1.86
C THR A 85 -5.08 -10.59 -0.78
N ALA A 86 -4.95 -11.89 -0.51
CA ALA A 86 -4.05 -12.44 0.50
C ALA A 86 -2.65 -11.81 0.44
N ASN A 87 -2.14 -11.39 1.59
CA ASN A 87 -0.85 -10.71 1.78
C ASN A 87 -0.66 -9.36 1.03
N LYS A 88 -1.67 -8.80 0.35
CA LYS A 88 -1.53 -7.55 -0.44
C LYS A 88 -1.82 -6.29 0.38
N PHE A 89 -0.98 -6.00 1.36
CA PHE A 89 -1.15 -4.86 2.28
C PHE A 89 -1.36 -3.50 1.56
N ILE A 90 -0.53 -3.19 0.56
CA ILE A 90 -0.66 -1.99 -0.28
C ILE A 90 -0.78 -2.42 -1.73
N THR A 91 -1.68 -1.78 -2.48
CA THR A 91 -1.76 -1.91 -3.93
C THR A 91 -1.54 -0.56 -4.58
N ILE A 92 -0.51 -0.46 -5.41
CA ILE A 92 -0.08 0.77 -6.09
C ILE A 92 -0.60 0.74 -7.53
N TYR A 93 -1.07 1.88 -8.02
CA TYR A 93 -1.63 2.04 -9.37
C TYR A 93 -0.82 3.08 -10.19
N PRO A 94 0.34 2.69 -10.74
CA PRO A 94 1.11 3.57 -11.61
C PRO A 94 0.33 3.95 -12.88
N SER A 95 0.48 5.18 -13.33
CA SER A 95 -0.11 5.69 -14.57
C SER A 95 0.66 5.27 -15.84
N SER A 96 1.90 4.79 -15.68
CA SER A 96 2.75 4.37 -16.80
C SER A 96 3.80 3.34 -16.38
N ARG A 97 4.33 2.59 -17.36
CA ARG A 97 5.47 1.67 -17.15
C ARG A 97 6.71 2.38 -16.61
N LYS A 98 6.95 3.63 -17.03
CA LYS A 98 8.09 4.44 -16.57
C LYS A 98 7.97 4.77 -15.08
N GLN A 99 6.77 5.18 -14.64
CA GLN A 99 6.50 5.43 -13.22
C GLN A 99 6.60 4.14 -12.40
N ALA A 100 6.03 3.04 -12.88
CA ALA A 100 6.14 1.73 -12.22
C ALA A 100 7.60 1.31 -12.01
N LYS A 101 8.46 1.47 -13.04
CA LYS A 101 9.89 1.14 -12.94
C LYS A 101 10.62 1.97 -11.88
N ARG A 102 10.36 3.28 -11.78
CA ARG A 102 10.97 4.13 -10.76
C ARG A 102 10.54 3.71 -9.35
N ILE A 103 9.23 3.51 -9.15
CA ILE A 103 8.68 3.05 -7.86
C ILE A 103 9.30 1.72 -7.45
N ILE A 104 9.39 0.74 -8.36
CA ILE A 104 10.00 -0.57 -8.06
C ILE A 104 11.45 -0.42 -7.63
N LEU A 105 12.26 0.33 -8.38
CA LEU A 105 13.69 0.49 -8.07
C LEU A 105 13.89 1.15 -6.71
N ASN A 106 13.17 2.25 -6.44
CA ASN A 106 13.30 3.00 -5.19
C ASN A 106 12.76 2.20 -3.99
N LEU A 107 11.64 1.50 -4.14
CA LEU A 107 11.08 0.68 -3.05
C LEU A 107 11.90 -0.58 -2.80
N LYS A 108 12.49 -1.21 -3.84
CA LYS A 108 13.32 -2.40 -3.66
C LYS A 108 14.49 -2.12 -2.70
N GLU A 109 15.21 -1.03 -2.92
CA GLU A 109 16.33 -0.61 -2.06
C GLU A 109 15.86 -0.30 -0.64
N LYS A 110 14.80 0.51 -0.48
CA LYS A 110 14.32 0.95 0.84
C LYS A 110 13.68 -0.17 1.66
N LEU A 111 13.17 -1.19 1.01
CA LEU A 111 12.44 -2.28 1.65
C LEU A 111 13.25 -3.57 1.78
N GLU A 112 14.50 -3.61 1.31
CA GLU A 112 15.34 -4.82 1.23
C GLU A 112 15.48 -5.55 2.56
N LYS A 113 15.55 -4.82 3.68
CA LYS A 113 15.70 -5.40 5.02
C LYS A 113 14.43 -6.04 5.60
N TYR A 114 13.26 -5.78 5.01
CA TYR A 114 12.00 -6.31 5.52
C TYR A 114 11.66 -7.66 4.88
N LYS A 115 10.85 -8.45 5.57
CA LYS A 115 10.45 -9.78 5.11
C LYS A 115 8.97 -9.82 4.78
N ALA A 116 8.61 -10.63 3.78
CA ALA A 116 7.22 -10.93 3.48
C ALA A 116 6.56 -11.75 4.62
N PRO A 117 5.22 -11.76 4.72
CA PRO A 117 4.49 -12.72 5.54
C PRO A 117 4.89 -14.17 5.21
N ARG A 118 4.87 -15.04 6.22
CA ARG A 118 5.11 -16.48 6.07
C ARG A 118 3.80 -17.22 5.92
#